data_AF-A0A535K1W4-F1
#
_entry.id   AF-A0A535K1W4-F1
#
_cell.length_a   1.000
_cell.length_b   1.000
_cell.length_c   1.000
_cell.angle_alpha   90.00
_cell.angle_beta   90.00
_cell.angle_gamma   90.00
#
_symmetry.space_group_name_H-M   'P 1'
#
loop_
_entity.id
_entity.type
_entity.pdbx_description
1 polymer ?
#
loop_
_entity_poly.entity_id
_entity_poly.type
_entity_poly.pdbx_seq_one_letter_code
_entity_poly.pdbx_strand_id
1 'polypeptide(L)'
;LEELRRVCIVRGSILAELGAGAMDALSWSRAHGLRVVLVSNTLWSAAEDMAADLPALGLDHLIDGVVTSHTVGYRKPHRAIFERALAIARVEPHDAVMV
;
A
#
# COMPACT_ATOMS: atom_id res chain seq x y z
N LEU A 1 7.68 -9.14 20.84
CA LEU A 1 7.84 -9.46 19.40
C LEU A 1 7.74 -8.21 18.52
N GLU A 2 6.72 -7.37 18.71
CA GLU A 2 6.56 -6.15 17.90
C GLU A 2 7.65 -5.10 18.13
N GLU A 3 8.17 -4.99 19.35
CA GLU A 3 9.30 -4.10 19.69
C GLU A 3 10.60 -4.57 19.02
N LEU A 4 10.91 -5.87 19.08
CA LEU A 4 12.00 -6.51 18.33
C LEU A 4 11.84 -6.28 16.81
N ARG A 5 10.62 -6.42 16.28
CA ARG A 5 10.29 -6.19 14.87
C ARG A 5 10.68 -4.77 14.44
N ARG A 6 10.30 -3.75 15.20
CA ARG A 6 10.61 -2.33 14.90
C ARG A 6 12.12 -2.06 14.87
N VAL A 7 12.89 -2.71 15.74
CA VAL A 7 14.36 -2.56 15.79
C VAL A 7 15.04 -3.27 14.62
N CYS A 8 14.44 -4.34 14.08
CA CYS A 8 14.96 -5.10 12.94
C CYS A 8 14.50 -4.59 11.57
N ILE A 9 13.58 -3.63 11.51
CA ILE A 9 13.15 -3.05 10.23
C ILE A 9 14.18 -2.04 9.74
N VAL A 10 14.78 -2.37 8.60
CA VAL A 10 15.59 -1.42 7.84
C VAL A 10 14.62 -0.49 7.10
N ARG A 11 14.60 0.79 7.48
CA ARG A 11 13.87 1.83 6.72
C ARG A 11 14.48 1.95 5.32
N GLY A 12 13.64 2.13 4.30
CA GLY A 12 14.06 2.04 2.90
C GLY A 12 14.34 0.61 2.44
N SER A 13 13.82 -0.41 3.14
CA SER A 13 13.96 -1.81 2.70
C SER A 13 13.18 -2.12 1.43
N ILE A 14 12.24 -1.26 1.03
CA ILE A 14 11.68 -1.25 -0.31
C ILE A 14 12.76 -0.74 -1.27
N LEU A 15 13.69 -1.63 -1.62
CA LEU A 15 14.53 -1.52 -2.81
C LEU A 15 13.63 -1.84 -4.03
N ALA A 16 12.69 -0.95 -4.32
CA ALA A 16 11.83 -1.07 -5.48
C ALA A 16 12.04 0.13 -6.40
N GLU A 17 12.41 -0.17 -7.63
CA GLU A 17 12.28 0.78 -8.71
C GLU A 17 10.81 0.84 -9.13
N LEU A 18 10.34 2.04 -9.47
CA LEU A 18 9.02 2.18 -10.06
C LEU A 18 9.04 1.56 -11.46
N GLY A 19 8.06 0.68 -11.72
CA GLY A 19 7.83 0.18 -13.06
C GLY A 19 7.58 1.32 -14.05
N ALA A 20 7.95 1.12 -15.30
CA ALA A 20 7.73 2.12 -16.36
C ALA A 20 6.25 2.56 -16.40
N GLY A 21 6.03 3.87 -16.39
CA GLY A 21 4.68 4.46 -16.41
C GLY A 21 3.92 4.44 -15.08
N ALA A 22 4.47 3.86 -14.00
CA ALA A 22 3.79 3.83 -12.70
C ALA A 22 3.52 5.23 -12.15
N MET A 23 4.51 6.13 -12.21
CA MET A 23 4.35 7.51 -11.76
C MET A 23 3.29 8.26 -12.57
N ASP A 24 3.25 8.06 -13.88
CA ASP A 24 2.28 8.69 -14.78
C ASP A 24 0.86 8.19 -14.48
N ALA A 25 0.68 6.88 -14.29
CA ALA A 25 -0.60 6.28 -13.97
C ALA A 25 -1.15 6.77 -12.61
N LEU A 26 -0.30 6.87 -11.59
CA LEU A 26 -0.67 7.37 -10.27
C LEU A 26 -1.03 8.87 -10.32
N SER A 27 -0.23 9.67 -11.02
CA SER A 27 -0.48 11.09 -11.22
C SER A 27 -1.79 11.33 -11.99
N TRP A 28 -2.03 10.56 -13.05
CA TRP A 28 -3.29 10.60 -13.80
C TRP A 28 -4.49 10.24 -12.93
N SER A 29 -4.37 9.19 -12.13
CA SER A 29 -5.43 8.74 -11.22
C SER A 29 -5.82 9.86 -10.25
N ARG A 30 -4.83 10.49 -9.61
CA ARG A 30 -5.05 11.64 -8.72
C ARG A 30 -5.71 12.81 -9.43
N ALA A 31 -5.24 13.17 -10.63
CA ALA A 31 -5.81 14.27 -11.42
C ALA A 31 -7.28 14.04 -11.80
N HIS A 32 -7.73 12.78 -11.85
CA HIS A 32 -9.10 12.38 -12.14
C HIS A 32 -9.93 12.06 -10.87
N GLY A 33 -9.41 12.38 -9.69
CA GLY A 33 -10.11 12.18 -8.41
C GLY A 33 -10.23 10.72 -7.97
N LEU A 34 -9.45 9.81 -8.56
CA LEU A 34 -9.38 8.42 -8.12
C LEU A 34 -8.52 8.30 -6.87
N ARG A 35 -8.93 7.41 -5.97
CA ARG A 35 -8.14 7.03 -4.79
C ARG A 35 -7.31 5.79 -5.08
N VAL A 36 -6.08 5.78 -4.60
CA VAL A 36 -5.15 4.67 -4.78
C VAL A 36 -4.74 4.10 -3.43
N VAL A 37 -4.96 2.81 -3.24
CA VAL A 37 -4.56 2.08 -2.03
C VAL A 37 -3.60 0.97 -2.41
N LEU A 38 -2.42 0.94 -1.77
CA LEU A 38 -1.41 -0.09 -2.00
C LEU A 38 -1.73 -1.34 -1.17
N VAL A 39 -1.85 -2.50 -1.82
CA VAL A 39 -2.16 -3.78 -1.15
C VAL A 39 -1.05 -4.79 -1.38
N SER A 40 -0.27 -5.12 -0.34
CA SER A 40 0.91 -5.96 -0.45
C SER A 40 0.90 -7.17 0.49
N ASN A 41 1.33 -8.33 0.00
CA ASN A 41 1.62 -9.45 0.88
C ASN A 41 3.04 -9.26 1.43
N THR A 42 3.17 -9.12 2.75
CA THR A 42 4.44 -8.97 3.45
C THR A 42 4.56 -9.98 4.59
N LEU A 43 5.78 -10.42 4.85
CA LEU A 43 6.07 -11.29 5.99
C LEU A 43 6.36 -10.48 7.26
N TRP A 44 7.03 -9.33 7.14
CA TRP A 44 7.57 -8.59 8.29
C TRP A 44 7.13 -7.12 8.35
N SER A 45 6.93 -6.48 7.20
CA SER A 45 6.60 -5.05 7.11
C SER A 45 5.10 -4.82 7.34
N ALA A 46 4.78 -4.01 8.35
CA ALA A 46 3.44 -3.52 8.60
C ALA A 46 3.07 -2.40 7.61
N ALA A 47 1.83 -1.94 7.66
CA ALA A 47 1.37 -0.87 6.78
C ALA A 47 2.14 0.43 7.03
N GLU A 48 2.47 0.72 8.28
CA GLU A 48 3.17 1.94 8.70
C GLU A 48 4.61 1.96 8.19
N ASP A 49 5.28 0.81 8.16
CA ASP A 49 6.65 0.70 7.67
C ASP A 49 6.71 0.95 6.15
N MET A 50 5.77 0.38 5.41
CA MET A 50 5.67 0.59 3.96
C MET A 50 5.21 2.01 3.62
N ALA A 51 4.31 2.60 4.41
CA ALA A 51 3.93 3.99 4.26
C ALA A 51 5.11 4.95 4.51
N ALA A 52 6.00 4.63 5.46
CA ALA A 52 7.17 5.45 5.76
C ALA A 52 8.21 5.49 4.63
N ASP A 53 8.19 4.52 3.71
CA ASP A 53 9.09 4.46 2.56
C ASP A 53 8.54 5.25 1.34
N LEU A 54 7.24 5.59 1.30
CA LEU A 54 6.61 6.29 0.18
C LEU A 54 7.21 7.68 -0.14
N PRO A 55 7.58 8.53 0.85
CA PRO A 55 8.19 9.83 0.55
C PRO A 55 9.51 9.72 -0.21
N ALA A 56 10.31 8.68 0.07
CA ALA A 56 11.57 8.46 -0.64
C ALA A 56 11.36 8.09 -2.13
N LEU A 57 10.18 7.58 -2.47
CA LEU A 57 9.75 7.26 -3.83
C LEU A 57 8.92 8.38 -4.48
N GLY A 58 8.66 9.48 -3.77
CA GLY A 58 7.77 10.56 -4.23
C GLY A 58 6.31 10.13 -4.37
N LEU A 59 5.86 9.13 -3.62
CA LEU A 59 4.51 8.54 -3.72
C LEU A 59 3.55 8.93 -2.58
N ASP A 60 4.06 9.57 -1.54
CA ASP A 60 3.32 9.91 -0.31
C ASP A 60 2.03 10.70 -0.56
N HIS A 61 2.02 11.55 -1.58
CA HIS A 61 0.86 12.36 -1.98
C HIS A 61 -0.01 11.68 -3.06
N LEU A 62 0.39 10.53 -3.58
CA LEU A 62 -0.32 9.78 -4.62
C LEU A 62 -1.03 8.53 -4.08
N ILE A 63 -0.67 8.07 -2.88
CA ILE A 63 -1.23 6.87 -2.25
C ILE A 63 -2.06 7.28 -1.03
N ASP A 64 -3.36 6.97 -1.06
CA ASP A 64 -4.31 7.29 0.01
C ASP A 64 -4.24 6.32 1.20
N GLY A 65 -3.61 5.16 1.01
CA GLY A 65 -3.29 4.28 2.11
C GLY A 65 -2.57 3.00 1.71
N VAL A 66 -2.12 2.28 2.73
CA VAL A 66 -1.36 1.03 2.58
C VAL A 66 -2.02 -0.06 3.40
N VAL A 67 -2.13 -1.25 2.81
CA VAL A 67 -2.62 -2.46 3.46
C VAL A 67 -1.59 -3.55 3.26
N THR A 68 -1.15 -4.18 4.34
CA THR A 68 -0.27 -5.34 4.27
C THR A 68 -0.88 -6.58 4.88
N SER A 69 -0.50 -7.76 4.40
CA SER A 69 -0.95 -9.01 5.01
C SER A 69 -0.49 -9.16 6.46
N HIS A 70 0.61 -8.51 6.83
CA HIS A 70 1.07 -8.45 8.22
C HIS A 70 0.07 -7.70 9.11
N THR A 71 -0.37 -6.50 8.71
CA THR A 71 -1.33 -5.72 9.52
C THR A 71 -2.74 -6.31 9.53
N VAL A 72 -3.17 -6.91 8.43
CA VAL A 72 -4.52 -7.50 8.33
C VAL A 72 -4.59 -8.92 8.89
N GLY A 73 -3.46 -9.62 9.00
CA GLY A 73 -3.40 -11.03 9.41
C GLY A 73 -3.83 -12.02 8.31
N TYR A 74 -4.29 -11.51 7.17
CA TYR A 74 -4.70 -12.31 6.01
C TYR A 74 -3.94 -11.86 4.77
N ARG A 75 -3.40 -12.82 4.02
CA ARG A 75 -2.75 -12.57 2.74
C ARG A 75 -3.74 -12.68 1.57
N LYS A 76 -3.48 -11.97 0.47
CA LYS A 76 -4.14 -12.24 -0.81
C LYS A 76 -3.97 -13.74 -1.15
N PRO A 77 -5.02 -14.44 -1.61
CA PRO A 77 -6.29 -13.90 -2.12
C PRO A 77 -7.44 -13.80 -1.09
N HIS A 78 -7.18 -13.86 0.22
CA HIS A 78 -8.25 -13.78 1.22
C HIS A 78 -8.97 -12.42 1.20
N ARG A 79 -10.31 -12.42 1.24
CA ARG A 79 -11.14 -11.21 1.04
C ARG A 79 -10.84 -10.05 2.01
N ALA A 80 -10.49 -10.35 3.26
CA ALA A 80 -10.28 -9.35 4.31
C ALA A 80 -9.25 -8.26 3.95
N ILE A 81 -8.23 -8.61 3.16
CA ILE A 81 -7.21 -7.62 2.75
C ILE A 81 -7.76 -6.62 1.73
N PHE A 82 -8.67 -7.06 0.85
CA PHE A 82 -9.35 -6.20 -0.11
C PHE A 82 -10.46 -5.39 0.55
N GLU A 83 -11.23 -5.99 1.48
CA GLU A 83 -12.22 -5.28 2.30
C GLU A 83 -11.57 -4.12 3.07
N ARG A 84 -10.36 -4.34 3.61
CA ARG A 84 -9.60 -3.27 4.28
C ARG A 84 -9.20 -2.15 3.32
N ALA A 85 -8.78 -2.49 2.10
CA ALA A 85 -8.39 -1.51 1.09
C ALA A 85 -9.59 -0.67 0.61
N LEU A 86 -10.73 -1.32 0.36
CA LEU A 86 -11.98 -0.65 -0.01
C LEU A 86 -12.47 0.29 1.10
N ALA A 87 -12.34 -0.10 2.36
CA ALA A 87 -12.69 0.76 3.49
C ALA A 87 -11.82 2.03 3.56
N ILE A 88 -10.53 1.95 3.21
CA ILE A 88 -9.65 3.12 3.09
C ILE A 88 -10.08 3.99 1.91
N ALA A 89 -10.33 3.38 0.76
CA ALA A 89 -10.78 4.06 -0.45
C ALA A 89 -12.20 4.66 -0.30
N ARG A 90 -13.01 4.16 0.63
CA ARG A 90 -14.43 4.53 0.85
C ARG A 90 -15.29 4.32 -0.40
N VAL A 91 -15.12 3.16 -1.04
CA VAL A 91 -15.88 2.76 -2.23
C VAL A 91 -16.38 1.32 -2.07
N GLU A 92 -17.42 0.97 -2.82
CA GLU A 92 -17.90 -0.40 -2.90
C GLU A 92 -17.01 -1.23 -3.86
N PRO A 93 -17.01 -2.58 -3.75
CA PRO A 93 -16.18 -3.41 -4.62
C PRO A 93 -16.41 -3.20 -6.13
N HIS A 94 -17.62 -2.85 -6.54
CA HIS A 94 -17.97 -2.63 -7.95
C HIS A 94 -17.47 -1.28 -8.51
N ASP A 95 -17.06 -0.36 -7.63
CA ASP A 95 -16.50 0.95 -7.99
C ASP A 95 -14.96 0.93 -7.99
N ALA A 96 -14.34 -0.24 -7.83
CA ALA A 96 -12.91 -0.40 -7.68
C ALA A 96 -12.31 -1.34 -8.74
N VAL A 97 -11.05 -1.10 -9.07
CA VAL A 97 -10.22 -1.95 -9.92
C VAL A 97 -8.96 -2.36 -9.17
N MET A 98 -8.61 -3.65 -9.22
CA MET A 98 -7.33 -4.18 -8.76
C MET A 98 -6.41 -4.33 -9.97
N VAL A 99 -5.25 -3.69 -9.92
CA VAL A 99 -4.21 -3.71 -10.97
C VAL A 99 -3.08 -4.65 -10.58
#